data_AF-A0A2E8K883-F1
#
_entry.id   AF-A0A2E8K883-F1
#
_cell.length_a   1.000
_cell.length_b   1.000
_cell.length_c   1.000
_cell.angle_alpha   90.00
_cell.angle_beta   90.00
_cell.angle_gamma   90.00
#
_symmetry.space_group_name_H-M   'P 1'
#
loop_
_entity.id
_entity.type
_entity.pdbx_description
1 polymer ?
#
loop_
_entity_poly.entity_id
_entity_poly.type
_entity_poly.pdbx_seq_one_letter_code
_entity_poly.pdbx_strand_id
1 'polypeptide(L)'
;MGSVPHKKITLGVLFAVLTLGGCQLETIKPEAPPEPAAPVEIDPRILPLLAQAEQAFTDNRLTTPLEDNAYLRYLQVLAIDPDNDKANQGIAAIVEKYLAWSIENVYQARYKRARDFLNKARSVDETHPNIPAIENMVKSYASGRSKTYELPRKSAQMRDSKALSKLQQIAVEISKNQATATIAIEAPSDAIGRWIYQQLNEATVERVRARFEITSRVRVHLFY
;
A
#
# COMPACT_ATOMS: atom_id res chain seq x y z
N MET A 1 -13.35 10.72 -57.63
CA MET A 1 -14.20 11.48 -58.58
C MET A 1 -15.65 11.27 -58.17
N GLY A 2 -16.43 12.33 -58.00
CA GLY A 2 -17.83 12.28 -57.57
C GLY A 2 -18.14 13.41 -56.57
N SER A 3 -17.97 14.68 -56.96
CA SER A 3 -18.95 15.51 -57.70
C SER A 3 -20.19 15.83 -56.87
N VAL A 4 -20.09 16.94 -56.14
CA VAL A 4 -21.18 17.66 -55.46
C VAL A 4 -22.13 18.25 -56.51
N PRO A 5 -23.46 18.15 -56.35
CA PRO A 5 -24.38 19.01 -57.08
C PRO A 5 -24.89 20.16 -56.19
N HIS A 6 -24.53 21.36 -56.61
CA HIS A 6 -25.12 22.63 -56.21
C HIS A 6 -26.62 22.68 -56.52
N LYS A 7 -27.42 23.21 -55.59
CA LYS A 7 -28.78 23.65 -55.88
C LYS A 7 -28.93 25.15 -55.63
N LYS A 8 -29.66 25.76 -56.57
CA LYS A 8 -29.67 27.16 -56.98
C LYS A 8 -30.23 28.09 -55.91
N ILE A 9 -29.64 29.28 -55.87
CA ILE A 9 -30.05 30.44 -55.10
C ILE A 9 -31.28 31.07 -55.76
N THR A 10 -32.34 31.25 -54.98
CA THR A 10 -33.45 32.14 -55.34
C THR A 10 -33.62 33.15 -54.21
N LEU A 11 -33.48 34.41 -54.59
CA LEU A 11 -33.50 35.62 -53.77
C LEU A 11 -34.95 36.00 -53.46
N GLY A 12 -35.27 36.16 -52.17
CA GLY A 12 -36.58 36.60 -51.67
C GLY A 12 -36.42 37.49 -50.44
N VAL A 13 -36.19 38.77 -50.72
CA VAL A 13 -36.43 40.02 -49.95
C VAL A 13 -37.36 39.81 -48.71
N LEU A 14 -36.81 39.96 -47.50
CA LEU A 14 -36.94 41.12 -46.59
C LEU A 14 -38.14 41.06 -45.63
N PHE A 15 -37.88 40.90 -44.33
CA PHE A 15 -38.38 41.81 -43.29
C PHE A 15 -37.64 41.50 -41.97
N ALA A 16 -36.96 42.52 -41.45
CA ALA A 16 -36.28 42.48 -40.17
C ALA A 16 -37.32 42.50 -39.04
N VAL A 17 -37.23 41.53 -38.12
CA VAL A 17 -37.78 41.67 -36.78
C VAL A 17 -36.66 41.29 -35.81
N LEU A 18 -36.07 42.31 -35.20
CA LEU A 18 -35.25 42.16 -34.01
C LEU A 18 -36.15 41.68 -32.87
N THR A 19 -36.06 40.40 -32.51
CA THR A 19 -36.41 39.95 -31.16
C THR A 19 -35.12 39.56 -30.46
N LEU A 20 -34.66 40.44 -29.59
CA LEU A 20 -33.68 40.13 -28.55
C LEU A 20 -34.20 38.92 -27.77
N GLY A 21 -33.62 37.75 -28.03
CA GLY A 21 -33.79 36.58 -27.18
C GLY A 21 -33.14 36.88 -25.83
N GLY A 22 -33.93 37.37 -24.89
CA GLY A 22 -33.52 37.49 -23.50
C GLY A 22 -33.20 36.11 -22.96
N CYS A 23 -31.97 35.92 -22.50
CA CYS A 23 -31.62 34.80 -21.62
C CYS A 23 -32.59 34.82 -20.44
N GLN A 24 -33.44 33.80 -20.32
CA GLN A 24 -34.05 33.50 -19.04
C GLN A 24 -32.93 32.99 -18.13
N LEU A 25 -32.36 33.90 -17.34
CA LEU A 25 -31.69 33.50 -16.11
C LEU A 25 -32.78 32.91 -15.21
N GLU A 26 -32.76 31.59 -15.05
CA GLU A 26 -33.32 31.00 -13.83
C GLU A 26 -32.64 31.69 -12.66
N THR A 27 -33.42 32.47 -11.93
CA THR A 27 -32.99 33.06 -10.67
C THR A 27 -32.71 31.92 -9.72
N ILE A 28 -31.45 31.52 -9.61
CA ILE A 28 -30.96 30.76 -8.48
C ILE A 28 -31.20 31.67 -7.28
N LYS A 29 -32.27 31.40 -6.53
CA LYS A 29 -32.50 32.00 -5.22
C LYS A 29 -31.21 31.77 -4.44
N PRO A 30 -30.51 32.82 -3.95
CA PRO A 30 -29.34 32.61 -3.11
C PRO A 30 -29.79 31.72 -1.95
N GLU A 31 -29.30 30.48 -1.94
CA GLU A 31 -29.41 29.65 -0.76
C GLU A 31 -28.71 30.43 0.35
N ALA A 32 -29.43 30.65 1.45
CA ALA A 32 -28.85 31.34 2.59
C ALA A 32 -27.49 30.69 2.91
N PRO A 33 -26.47 31.46 3.35
CA PRO A 33 -25.23 30.87 3.85
C PRO A 33 -25.62 29.70 4.76
N PRO A 34 -25.01 28.50 4.61
CA PRO A 34 -25.40 27.36 5.42
C PRO A 34 -25.42 27.82 6.87
N GLU A 35 -26.61 27.79 7.46
CA GLU A 35 -26.80 28.05 8.88
C GLU A 35 -25.74 27.21 9.60
N PRO A 36 -24.95 27.78 10.54
CA PRO A 36 -23.88 27.04 11.19
C PRO A 36 -24.46 25.71 11.65
N ALA A 37 -24.00 24.61 11.04
CA ALA A 37 -24.47 23.28 11.39
C ALA A 37 -24.42 23.20 12.92
N ALA A 38 -25.56 22.90 13.55
CA ALA A 38 -25.62 22.78 15.00
C ALA A 38 -24.43 21.94 15.46
N PRO A 39 -23.75 22.29 16.57
CA PRO A 39 -22.60 21.55 17.04
C PRO A 39 -22.94 20.05 17.03
N VAL A 40 -22.19 19.25 16.26
CA VAL A 40 -22.40 17.81 16.22
C VAL A 40 -22.20 17.32 17.65
N GLU A 41 -23.29 16.95 18.32
CA GLU A 41 -23.25 16.49 19.69
C GLU A 41 -22.62 15.10 19.70
N ILE A 42 -21.34 15.04 20.05
CA ILE A 42 -20.60 13.78 20.15
C ILE A 42 -21.13 13.03 21.36
N ASP A 43 -21.58 11.79 21.16
CA ASP A 43 -22.04 10.94 22.26
C ASP A 43 -20.95 10.84 23.35
N PRO A 44 -21.26 11.16 24.62
CA PRO A 44 -20.27 11.26 25.69
C PRO A 44 -19.54 9.93 25.98
N ARG A 45 -20.05 8.80 25.48
CA ARG A 45 -19.42 7.48 25.62
C ARG A 45 -18.24 7.27 24.66
N ILE A 46 -18.16 8.01 23.56
CA ILE A 46 -17.14 7.81 22.51
C ILE A 46 -15.73 8.09 23.05
N LEU A 47 -15.52 9.23 23.71
CA LEU A 47 -14.18 9.63 24.18
C LEU A 47 -13.58 8.63 25.19
N PRO A 48 -14.31 8.18 26.23
CA PRO A 48 -13.83 7.13 27.13
C PRO A 48 -13.50 5.80 26.43
N LEU A 49 -14.33 5.38 25.47
CA LEU A 49 -14.10 4.12 24.74
C LEU A 49 -12.84 4.19 23.87
N LEU A 50 -12.61 5.31 23.19
CA LEU A 50 -11.38 5.55 22.42
C LEU A 50 -10.14 5.51 23.32
N ALA A 51 -10.19 6.15 24.49
CA ALA A 51 -9.07 6.11 25.44
C ALA A 51 -8.78 4.69 25.95
N GLN A 52 -9.82 3.89 26.24
CA GLN A 52 -9.66 2.49 26.62
C GLN A 52 -9.08 1.65 25.48
N ALA A 53 -9.50 1.91 24.23
CA ALA A 53 -8.99 1.24 23.06
C ALA A 53 -7.49 1.49 22.86
N GLU A 54 -7.07 2.76 22.98
CA GLU A 54 -5.67 3.17 22.86
C GLU A 54 -4.79 2.58 23.98
N GLN A 55 -5.30 2.55 25.21
CA GLN A 55 -4.61 1.89 26.32
C GLN A 55 -4.45 0.39 26.04
N ALA A 56 -5.53 -0.30 25.64
CA ALA A 56 -5.48 -1.72 25.32
C ALA A 56 -4.51 -2.03 24.16
N PHE A 57 -4.45 -1.13 23.16
CA PHE A 57 -3.51 -1.21 22.06
C PHE A 57 -2.07 -1.13 22.56
N THR A 58 -1.79 -0.16 23.43
CA THR A 58 -0.46 0.10 23.99
C THR A 58 0.05 -1.08 24.81
N ASP A 59 -0.79 -1.73 25.62
CA ASP A 59 -0.40 -2.95 26.34
C ASP A 59 -0.58 -4.24 25.51
N ASN A 60 -0.65 -4.13 24.18
CA ASN A 60 -0.73 -5.24 23.22
C ASN A 60 -1.94 -6.19 23.40
N ARG A 61 -2.99 -5.75 24.09
CA ARG A 61 -4.30 -6.45 24.11
C ARG A 61 -5.07 -6.05 22.86
N LEU A 62 -4.63 -6.50 21.70
CA LEU A 62 -5.20 -6.04 20.43
C LEU A 62 -6.55 -6.70 20.13
N THR A 63 -6.60 -8.04 20.13
CA THR A 63 -7.82 -8.86 19.96
C THR A 63 -7.96 -9.93 21.05
N THR A 64 -7.12 -9.87 22.07
CA THR A 64 -7.08 -10.84 23.16
C THR A 64 -6.69 -10.12 24.45
N PRO A 65 -7.32 -10.40 25.60
CA PRO A 65 -8.45 -11.33 25.83
C PRO A 65 -9.75 -10.87 25.16
N LEU A 66 -10.74 -11.77 25.05
CA LEU A 66 -12.00 -11.55 24.32
C LEU A 66 -12.78 -10.32 24.83
N GLU A 67 -12.82 -10.14 26.15
CA GLU A 67 -13.65 -9.11 26.81
C GLU A 67 -12.92 -7.78 27.05
N ASP A 68 -11.60 -7.76 26.90
CA ASP A 68 -10.77 -6.57 27.16
C ASP A 68 -9.64 -6.44 26.15
N ASN A 69 -9.97 -5.89 24.99
CA ASN A 69 -9.02 -5.63 23.93
C ASN A 69 -9.38 -4.37 23.13
N ALA A 70 -8.38 -3.84 22.44
CA ALA A 70 -8.49 -2.61 21.66
C ALA A 70 -9.54 -2.72 20.55
N TYR A 71 -9.56 -3.84 19.81
CA TYR A 71 -10.48 -4.06 18.71
C TYR A 71 -11.93 -3.96 19.17
N LEU A 72 -12.28 -4.62 20.28
CA LEU A 72 -13.61 -4.57 20.87
C LEU A 72 -14.04 -3.13 21.21
N ARG A 73 -13.15 -2.34 21.83
CA ARG A 73 -13.45 -0.95 22.20
C ARG A 73 -13.65 -0.07 20.96
N TYR A 74 -12.87 -0.26 19.90
CA TYR A 74 -13.08 0.44 18.63
C TYR A 74 -14.40 0.04 17.96
N LEU A 75 -14.78 -1.23 17.97
CA LEU A 75 -16.08 -1.68 17.46
C LEU A 75 -17.25 -1.08 18.26
N GLN A 76 -17.10 -0.91 19.57
CA GLN A 76 -18.10 -0.24 20.41
C GLN A 76 -18.27 1.24 20.04
N VAL A 77 -17.18 1.93 19.66
CA VAL A 77 -17.26 3.30 19.12
C VAL A 77 -18.00 3.31 17.79
N LEU A 78 -17.66 2.39 16.87
CA LEU A 78 -18.32 2.30 15.56
C LEU A 78 -19.79 1.90 15.63
N ALA A 79 -20.21 1.22 16.69
CA ALA A 79 -21.63 0.94 16.94
C ALA A 79 -22.43 2.19 17.34
N ILE A 80 -21.77 3.23 17.85
CA ILE A 80 -22.38 4.53 18.23
C ILE A 80 -22.25 5.52 17.06
N ASP A 81 -21.07 5.57 16.45
CA ASP A 81 -20.71 6.46 15.35
C ASP A 81 -20.01 5.63 14.24
N PRO A 82 -20.75 5.10 13.26
CA PRO A 82 -20.21 4.23 12.21
C PRO A 82 -19.10 4.87 11.36
N ASP A 83 -19.08 6.20 11.28
CA ASP A 83 -18.12 6.96 10.48
C ASP A 83 -16.96 7.50 11.34
N ASN A 84 -16.78 6.99 12.57
CA ASN A 84 -15.75 7.48 13.47
C ASN A 84 -14.33 7.20 12.95
N ASP A 85 -13.69 8.23 12.40
CA ASP A 85 -12.34 8.14 11.83
C ASP A 85 -11.29 7.57 12.80
N LYS A 86 -11.36 7.94 14.08
CA LYS A 86 -10.38 7.48 15.09
C LYS A 86 -10.50 5.99 15.34
N ALA A 87 -11.72 5.47 15.42
CA ALA A 87 -11.93 4.03 15.59
C ALA A 87 -11.50 3.24 14.35
N ASN A 88 -11.85 3.72 13.16
CA ASN A 88 -11.42 3.10 11.90
C ASN A 88 -9.88 3.08 11.77
N GLN A 89 -9.20 4.17 12.10
CA GLN A 89 -7.73 4.24 12.13
C GLN A 89 -7.13 3.28 13.18
N GLY A 90 -7.76 3.17 14.35
CA GLY A 90 -7.35 2.25 15.40
C GLY A 90 -7.42 0.78 14.98
N ILE A 91 -8.48 0.39 14.27
CA ILE A 91 -8.64 -0.95 13.70
C ILE A 91 -7.56 -1.23 12.65
N ALA A 92 -7.32 -0.29 11.73
CA ALA A 92 -6.24 -0.41 10.75
C ALA A 92 -4.86 -0.54 11.42
N ALA A 93 -4.60 0.22 12.49
CA ALA A 93 -3.36 0.12 13.25
C ALA A 93 -3.17 -1.26 13.91
N ILE A 94 -4.25 -1.92 14.35
CA ILE A 94 -4.19 -3.30 14.88
C ILE A 94 -3.74 -4.27 13.79
N VAL A 95 -4.31 -4.16 12.59
CA VAL A 95 -3.92 -4.98 11.44
C VAL A 95 -2.44 -4.79 11.15
N GLU A 96 -1.99 -3.55 11.00
CA GLU A 96 -0.59 -3.22 10.70
C GLU A 96 0.37 -3.74 11.78
N LYS A 97 0.00 -3.66 13.07
CA LYS A 97 0.79 -4.23 14.16
C LYS A 97 0.96 -5.74 14.01
N TYR A 98 -0.11 -6.47 13.68
CA TYR A 98 -0.03 -7.91 13.43
C TYR A 98 0.78 -8.25 12.18
N LEU A 99 0.64 -7.48 11.10
CA LEU A 99 1.46 -7.66 9.91
C LEU A 99 2.95 -7.42 10.21
N ALA A 100 3.29 -6.40 11.01
CA ALA A 100 4.65 -6.15 11.44
C ALA A 100 5.24 -7.32 12.24
N TRP A 101 4.49 -7.88 13.19
CA TRP A 101 4.92 -9.09 13.92
C TRP A 101 5.04 -10.32 13.02
N SER A 102 4.18 -10.45 12.00
CA SER A 102 4.31 -11.50 11.00
C SER A 102 5.64 -11.41 10.26
N ILE A 103 5.97 -10.22 9.73
CA ILE A 103 7.22 -9.93 9.04
C ILE A 103 8.43 -10.24 9.93
N GLU A 104 8.42 -9.77 11.18
CA GLU A 104 9.49 -10.05 12.14
C GLU A 104 9.70 -11.56 12.34
N ASN A 105 8.61 -12.32 12.47
CA ASN A 105 8.69 -13.77 12.63
C ASN A 105 9.13 -14.48 11.34
N VAL A 106 8.81 -13.95 10.16
CA VAL A 106 9.40 -14.44 8.89
C VAL A 106 10.93 -14.30 8.94
N TYR A 107 11.43 -13.15 9.39
CA TYR A 107 12.87 -12.87 9.43
C TYR A 107 13.61 -13.72 10.46
N GLN A 108 12.95 -14.08 11.56
CA GLN A 108 13.49 -15.00 12.56
C GLN A 108 13.30 -16.48 12.19
N ALA A 109 12.89 -16.77 10.94
CA ALA A 109 12.56 -18.12 10.45
C ALA A 109 11.45 -18.84 11.27
N ARG A 110 10.63 -18.09 12.01
CA ARG A 110 9.51 -18.57 12.83
C ARG A 110 8.21 -18.58 12.01
N TYR A 111 8.21 -19.30 10.89
CA TYR A 111 7.14 -19.23 9.89
C TYR A 111 5.75 -19.59 10.41
N LYS A 112 5.64 -20.52 11.37
CA LYS A 112 4.36 -20.84 12.02
C LYS A 112 3.79 -19.60 12.74
N ARG A 113 4.61 -18.93 13.56
CA ARG A 113 4.18 -17.71 14.27
C ARG A 113 3.87 -16.58 13.30
N ALA A 114 4.63 -16.45 12.22
CA ALA A 114 4.33 -15.47 11.18
C ALA A 114 2.91 -15.68 10.60
N ARG A 115 2.56 -16.93 10.25
CA ARG A 115 1.21 -17.29 9.81
C ARG A 115 0.16 -17.01 10.88
N ASP A 116 0.44 -17.33 12.14
CA ASP A 116 -0.49 -17.08 13.25
C ASP A 116 -0.79 -15.56 13.36
N PHE A 117 0.21 -14.68 13.24
CA PHE A 117 0.00 -13.23 13.24
C PHE A 117 -0.71 -12.72 11.98
N LEU A 118 -0.39 -13.25 10.80
CA LEU A 118 -1.11 -12.92 9.56
C LEU A 118 -2.59 -13.28 9.66
N ASN A 119 -2.94 -14.39 10.29
CA ASN A 119 -4.32 -14.79 10.52
C ASN A 119 -5.02 -13.86 11.52
N LYS A 120 -4.31 -13.39 12.55
CA LYS A 120 -4.84 -12.37 13.48
C LYS A 120 -5.14 -11.04 12.76
N ALA A 121 -4.27 -10.60 11.85
CA ALA A 121 -4.53 -9.45 10.99
C ALA A 121 -5.83 -9.65 10.18
N ARG A 122 -6.01 -10.80 9.51
CA ARG A 122 -7.23 -11.13 8.75
C ARG A 122 -8.50 -11.16 9.61
N SER A 123 -8.39 -11.59 10.86
CA SER A 123 -9.55 -11.63 11.77
C SER A 123 -10.05 -10.24 12.18
N VAL A 124 -9.25 -9.19 11.96
CA VAL A 124 -9.58 -7.80 12.28
C VAL A 124 -10.14 -7.10 11.03
N ASP A 125 -9.44 -7.23 9.90
CA ASP A 125 -9.88 -6.80 8.57
C ASP A 125 -9.25 -7.72 7.52
N GLU A 126 -10.07 -8.56 6.89
CA GLU A 126 -9.62 -9.50 5.86
C GLU A 126 -9.18 -8.80 4.57
N THR A 127 -9.75 -7.63 4.28
CA THR A 127 -9.58 -6.89 3.03
C THR A 127 -8.42 -5.90 3.06
N HIS A 128 -7.70 -5.82 4.19
CA HIS A 128 -6.64 -4.85 4.38
C HIS A 128 -5.57 -4.96 3.27
N PRO A 129 -5.22 -3.85 2.59
CA PRO A 129 -4.44 -3.86 1.33
C PRO A 129 -3.04 -4.47 1.46
N ASN A 130 -2.46 -4.49 2.67
CA ASN A 130 -1.13 -5.05 2.91
C ASN A 130 -1.12 -6.58 3.12
N ILE A 131 -2.26 -7.21 3.40
CA ILE A 131 -2.33 -8.66 3.69
C ILE A 131 -1.79 -9.53 2.55
N PRO A 132 -2.16 -9.33 1.26
CA PRO A 132 -1.69 -10.20 0.18
C PRO A 132 -0.17 -10.17 0.02
N ALA A 133 0.45 -9.01 0.19
CA ALA A 133 1.91 -8.87 0.09
C ALA A 133 2.64 -9.66 1.18
N ILE A 134 2.16 -9.57 2.44
CA ILE A 134 2.76 -10.28 3.56
C ILE A 134 2.46 -11.77 3.50
N GLU A 135 1.31 -12.18 2.98
CA GLU A 135 1.01 -13.59 2.72
C GLU A 135 2.02 -14.22 1.75
N ASN A 136 2.26 -13.56 0.61
CA ASN A 136 3.22 -14.04 -0.39
C ASN A 136 4.62 -14.11 0.20
N MET A 137 5.03 -13.10 0.95
CA MET A 137 6.30 -13.11 1.67
C MET A 137 6.43 -14.31 2.62
N VAL A 138 5.42 -14.55 3.47
CA VAL A 138 5.40 -15.70 4.38
C VAL A 138 5.51 -17.01 3.59
N LYS A 139 4.81 -17.15 2.47
CA LYS A 139 4.87 -18.33 1.59
C LYS A 139 6.29 -18.53 1.02
N SER A 140 6.90 -17.49 0.48
CA SER A 140 8.21 -17.58 -0.17
C SER A 140 9.35 -17.90 0.78
N TYR A 141 9.33 -17.37 2.01
CA TYR A 141 10.31 -17.76 3.02
C TYR A 141 10.04 -19.16 3.58
N ALA A 142 8.77 -19.53 3.79
CA ALA A 142 8.40 -20.82 4.36
C ALA A 142 8.57 -22.00 3.37
N SER A 143 8.58 -21.76 2.06
CA SER A 143 8.79 -22.81 1.05
C SER A 143 10.21 -23.41 1.13
N GLY A 144 11.16 -22.65 1.70
CA GLY A 144 12.59 -22.98 1.69
C GLY A 144 13.24 -22.93 0.31
N ARG A 145 12.47 -22.69 -0.75
CA ARG A 145 12.95 -22.57 -2.12
C ARG A 145 13.61 -21.21 -2.25
N SER A 146 14.93 -21.21 -2.21
CA SER A 146 15.71 -19.99 -2.40
C SER A 146 16.89 -20.20 -3.34
N LYS A 147 17.28 -19.12 -4.01
CA LYS A 147 18.50 -19.08 -4.81
C LYS A 147 19.40 -17.99 -4.26
N THR A 148 20.62 -18.37 -3.89
CA THR A 148 21.61 -17.46 -3.31
C THR A 148 22.68 -17.18 -4.35
N TYR A 149 22.98 -15.90 -4.54
CA TYR A 149 24.04 -15.42 -5.42
C TYR A 149 25.08 -14.71 -4.59
N GLU A 150 26.30 -15.24 -4.59
CA GLU A 150 27.42 -14.57 -3.94
C GLU A 150 28.14 -13.65 -4.93
N LEU A 151 28.55 -12.49 -4.44
CA LEU A 151 29.41 -11.55 -5.14
C LEU A 151 30.74 -11.45 -4.38
N PRO A 152 31.90 -11.49 -5.08
CA PRO A 152 33.18 -11.24 -4.41
C PRO A 152 33.16 -9.83 -3.79
N ARG A 153 33.46 -9.74 -2.49
CA ARG A 153 33.44 -8.45 -1.76
C ARG A 153 34.28 -7.37 -2.45
N LYS A 154 35.49 -7.73 -2.88
CA LYS A 154 36.40 -6.81 -3.59
C LYS A 154 35.76 -6.31 -4.88
N SER A 155 35.12 -7.18 -5.64
CA SER A 155 34.43 -6.82 -6.89
C SER A 155 33.24 -5.90 -6.66
N ALA A 156 32.43 -6.16 -5.64
CA ALA A 156 31.31 -5.27 -5.28
C ALA A 156 31.79 -3.89 -4.81
N GLN A 157 32.91 -3.84 -4.07
CA GLN A 157 33.51 -2.59 -3.62
C GLN A 157 34.12 -1.78 -4.78
N MET A 158 34.81 -2.45 -5.71
CA MET A 158 35.40 -1.83 -6.90
C MET A 158 34.37 -1.57 -8.00
N ARG A 159 33.14 -2.09 -7.86
CA ARG A 159 32.05 -2.02 -8.85
C ARG A 159 32.50 -2.48 -10.24
N ASP A 160 33.30 -3.55 -10.26
CA ASP A 160 33.96 -4.03 -11.47
C ASP A 160 32.99 -4.77 -12.42
N SER A 161 33.47 -5.07 -13.63
CA SER A 161 32.69 -5.76 -14.65
C SER A 161 32.21 -7.14 -14.21
N LYS A 162 32.93 -7.82 -13.31
CA LYS A 162 32.54 -9.12 -12.75
C LYS A 162 31.31 -8.98 -11.85
N ALA A 163 31.28 -7.97 -10.98
CA ALA A 163 30.11 -7.69 -10.16
C ALA A 163 28.91 -7.26 -11.01
N LEU A 164 29.12 -6.36 -11.99
CA LEU A 164 28.06 -5.92 -12.90
C LEU A 164 27.45 -7.09 -13.69
N SER A 165 28.29 -7.94 -14.29
CA SER A 165 27.83 -9.13 -15.03
C SER A 165 27.02 -10.08 -14.14
N LYS A 166 27.41 -10.22 -12.87
CA LYS A 166 26.68 -11.06 -11.91
C LYS A 166 25.32 -10.44 -11.55
N LEU A 167 25.25 -9.12 -11.36
CA LEU A 167 24.01 -8.40 -11.06
C LEU A 167 23.03 -8.45 -12.24
N GLN A 168 23.51 -8.37 -13.47
CA GLN A 168 22.68 -8.58 -14.67
C GLN A 168 22.08 -9.99 -14.70
N GLN A 169 22.86 -11.03 -14.40
CA GLN A 169 22.34 -12.40 -14.29
C GLN A 169 21.26 -12.52 -13.21
N ILE A 170 21.46 -11.87 -12.06
CA ILE A 170 20.48 -11.86 -10.98
C ILE A 170 19.20 -11.14 -11.43
N ALA A 171 19.32 -9.99 -12.10
CA ALA A 171 18.19 -9.23 -12.61
C ALA A 171 17.34 -10.01 -13.63
N VAL A 172 17.98 -10.79 -14.50
CA VAL A 172 17.29 -11.72 -15.42
C VAL A 172 16.48 -12.76 -14.64
N GLU A 173 17.05 -13.32 -13.58
CA GLU A 173 16.40 -14.34 -12.75
C GLU A 173 15.25 -13.77 -11.92
N ILE A 174 15.41 -12.52 -11.44
CA ILE A 174 14.34 -11.74 -10.84
C ILE A 174 13.21 -11.54 -11.86
N SER A 175 13.52 -11.08 -13.07
CA SER A 175 12.53 -10.78 -14.11
C SER A 175 11.73 -12.01 -14.54
N LYS A 176 12.33 -13.22 -14.52
CA LYS A 176 11.62 -14.48 -14.80
C LYS A 176 10.59 -14.85 -13.73
N ASN A 177 10.78 -14.43 -12.48
CA ASN A 177 10.02 -14.90 -11.32
C ASN A 177 9.47 -13.73 -10.48
N GLN A 178 9.30 -12.56 -11.10
CA GLN A 178 9.17 -11.27 -10.41
C GLN A 178 7.92 -11.16 -9.54
N ALA A 179 6.85 -11.87 -9.90
CA ALA A 179 5.60 -11.87 -9.16
C ALA A 179 5.67 -12.60 -7.81
N THR A 180 6.70 -13.42 -7.57
CA THR A 180 6.77 -14.29 -6.38
C THR A 180 8.07 -14.16 -5.59
N ALA A 181 9.11 -13.54 -6.14
CA ALA A 181 10.41 -13.52 -5.47
C ALA A 181 10.50 -12.41 -4.41
N THR A 182 10.68 -12.77 -3.13
CA THR A 182 11.14 -11.81 -2.11
C THR A 182 12.66 -11.76 -2.11
N ILE A 183 13.24 -10.56 -2.01
CA ILE A 183 14.68 -10.34 -2.22
C ILE A 183 15.33 -9.86 -0.92
N ALA A 184 16.47 -10.45 -0.57
CA ALA A 184 17.34 -9.94 0.49
C ALA A 184 18.74 -9.63 -0.06
N ILE A 185 19.25 -8.45 0.28
CA ILE A 185 20.58 -7.97 -0.09
C ILE A 185 21.42 -7.92 1.18
N GLU A 186 22.43 -8.76 1.25
CA GLU A 186 23.44 -8.72 2.30
C GLU A 186 24.67 -7.96 1.79
N ALA A 187 25.13 -6.98 2.57
CA ALA A 187 26.31 -6.19 2.21
C ALA A 187 27.05 -5.68 3.46
N PRO A 188 28.36 -5.40 3.38
CA PRO A 188 29.14 -4.89 4.51
C PRO A 188 28.92 -3.40 4.80
N SER A 189 28.17 -2.68 3.95
CA SER A 189 27.79 -1.29 4.17
C SER A 189 26.56 -0.92 3.35
N ASP A 190 25.84 0.10 3.81
CA ASP A 190 24.73 0.71 3.10
C ASP A 190 25.11 1.17 1.69
N ALA A 191 26.31 1.72 1.52
CA ALA A 191 26.78 2.19 0.22
C ALA A 191 26.87 1.05 -0.80
N ILE A 192 27.34 -0.13 -0.39
CA ILE A 192 27.42 -1.31 -1.26
C ILE A 192 26.01 -1.90 -1.48
N GLY A 193 25.20 -2.00 -0.43
CA GLY A 193 23.82 -2.49 -0.52
C GLY A 193 22.99 -1.65 -1.48
N ARG A 194 22.99 -0.32 -1.32
CA ARG A 194 22.27 0.62 -2.19
C ARG A 194 22.75 0.57 -3.63
N TRP A 195 24.07 0.42 -3.85
CA TRP A 195 24.60 0.24 -5.19
C TRP A 195 24.07 -1.06 -5.84
N ILE A 196 24.12 -2.20 -5.13
CA ILE A 196 23.53 -3.46 -5.62
C ILE A 196 22.05 -3.27 -5.97
N TYR A 197 21.29 -2.67 -5.05
CA TYR A 197 19.88 -2.39 -5.25
C TYR A 197 19.61 -1.55 -6.50
N GLN A 198 20.38 -0.47 -6.69
CA GLN A 198 20.27 0.39 -7.86
C GLN A 198 20.53 -0.42 -9.15
N GLN A 199 21.60 -1.19 -9.20
CA GLN A 199 21.94 -2.01 -10.38
C GLN A 199 20.88 -3.06 -10.71
N LEU A 200 20.27 -3.67 -9.68
CA LEU A 200 19.17 -4.61 -9.91
C LEU A 200 17.95 -3.89 -10.51
N ASN A 201 17.57 -2.73 -9.97
CA ASN A 201 16.43 -1.95 -10.49
C ASN A 201 16.67 -1.40 -11.90
N GLU A 202 17.91 -1.00 -12.23
CA GLU A 202 18.27 -0.55 -13.59
C GLU A 202 18.12 -1.68 -14.62
N ALA A 203 18.24 -2.93 -14.18
CA ALA A 203 18.19 -4.11 -15.04
C ALA A 203 16.86 -4.88 -14.96
N THR A 204 15.85 -4.35 -14.25
CA THR A 204 14.52 -4.95 -14.12
C THR A 204 13.42 -3.98 -14.54
N VAL A 205 12.34 -4.50 -15.16
CA VAL A 205 11.18 -3.66 -15.53
C VAL A 205 10.44 -3.18 -14.29
N GLU A 206 10.09 -4.11 -13.40
CA GLU A 206 9.44 -3.79 -12.14
C GLU A 206 10.43 -3.43 -11.06
N ARG A 207 10.02 -2.52 -10.17
CA ARG A 207 10.84 -2.12 -9.02
C ARG A 207 11.07 -3.31 -8.09
N VAL A 208 12.34 -3.62 -7.84
CA VAL A 208 12.75 -4.63 -6.88
C VAL A 208 12.33 -4.21 -5.47
N ARG A 209 11.60 -5.10 -4.79
CA ARG A 209 11.33 -5.02 -3.34
C ARG A 209 12.36 -5.86 -2.62
N ALA A 210 13.30 -5.20 -1.94
CA ALA A 210 14.39 -5.87 -1.24
C ALA A 210 14.52 -5.41 0.21
N ARG A 211 14.84 -6.35 1.09
CA ARG A 211 15.36 -6.04 2.44
C ARG A 211 16.88 -5.96 2.43
N PHE A 212 17.46 -5.19 3.36
CA PHE A 212 18.90 -5.03 3.50
C PHE A 212 19.37 -5.61 4.83
N GLU A 213 20.52 -6.28 4.79
CA GLU A 213 21.19 -6.83 5.95
C GLU A 213 22.67 -6.47 5.93
N ILE A 214 23.17 -5.91 7.03
CA ILE A 214 24.59 -5.60 7.17
C ILE A 214 25.32 -6.87 7.59
N THR A 215 26.12 -7.44 6.69
CA THR A 215 26.92 -8.65 6.96
C THR A 215 28.32 -8.53 6.37
N SER A 216 29.26 -9.39 6.77
CA SER A 216 30.62 -9.38 6.20
C SER A 216 30.69 -9.88 4.76
N ARG A 217 29.63 -10.54 4.27
CA ARG A 217 29.52 -11.14 2.94
C ARG A 217 28.74 -10.22 2.01
N VAL A 218 28.83 -10.47 0.70
CA VAL A 218 27.98 -9.81 -0.30
C VAL A 218 27.16 -10.87 -1.00
N ARG A 219 25.85 -10.90 -0.70
CA ARG A 219 24.92 -11.92 -1.21
C ARG A 219 23.60 -11.30 -1.63
N VAL A 220 23.00 -11.87 -2.66
CA VAL A 220 21.60 -11.61 -3.03
C VAL A 220 20.83 -12.93 -2.91
N HIS A 221 19.78 -12.94 -2.10
CA HIS A 221 18.91 -14.07 -1.91
C HIS A 221 17.57 -13.81 -2.58
N LEU A 222 17.12 -14.76 -3.41
CA LEU A 222 15.78 -14.79 -3.99
C LEU A 222 14.99 -15.91 -3.31
N PHE A 223 13.91 -15.58 -2.62
CA PHE A 223 13.00 -16.52 -1.96
C PHE A 223 11.73 -16.68 -2.82
N TYR A 224 11.32 -17.91 -3.14
CA TYR A 224 10.19 -18.20 -4.05
C TYR A 224 9.01 -18.81 -3.34
#